data_AF-A0A6G4TT57-F1
#
_entry.id   AF-A0A6G4TT57-F1
#
_cell.length_a   1.000
_cell.length_b   1.000
_cell.length_c   1.000
_cell.angle_alpha   90.00
_cell.angle_beta   90.00
_cell.angle_gamma   90.00
#
_symmetry.space_group_name_H-M   'P 1'
#
loop_
_entity.id
_entity.type
_entity.pdbx_description
1 polymer ?
#
loop_
_entity_poly.entity_id
_entity_poly.type
_entity_poly.pdbx_seq_one_letter_code
_entity_poly.pdbx_strand_id
1 'polypeptide(L)'
;MDSAIRLAADSATKKAAENFRKIREAELVVRPLIGDVVAMDSAEDVYRTALEQSGVDISGVHPSAYPAMVKMAISQKENSRPVIAQDSASVSEFEKAYPTA
;
A
#
# COMPACT_ATOMS: atom_id res chain seq x y z
N MET A 1 -41.82 7.19 -18.53
CA MET A 1 -40.37 6.92 -18.49
C MET A 1 -40.18 5.50 -17.97
N ASP A 2 -39.75 4.60 -18.86
CA ASP A 2 -39.68 3.14 -18.69
C ASP A 2 -38.93 2.72 -17.42
N SER A 3 -39.47 1.73 -16.71
CA SER A 3 -38.85 1.15 -15.50
C SER A 3 -37.47 0.56 -15.77
N ALA A 4 -37.26 -0.01 -16.95
CA ALA A 4 -35.97 -0.57 -17.38
C ALA A 4 -34.86 0.50 -17.47
N ILE A 5 -35.19 1.70 -17.97
CA ILE A 5 -34.22 2.81 -18.07
C ILE A 5 -33.81 3.28 -16.67
N ARG A 6 -34.76 3.37 -15.74
CA ARG A 6 -34.47 3.72 -14.33
C ARG A 6 -33.57 2.68 -13.66
N LEU A 7 -33.89 1.39 -13.80
CA LEU A 7 -33.07 0.31 -13.25
C LEU A 7 -31.64 0.32 -13.81
N ALA A 8 -31.49 0.56 -15.12
CA ALA A 8 -30.19 0.68 -15.75
C ALA A 8 -29.39 1.86 -15.19
N ALA A 9 -30.02 3.04 -15.07
CA ALA A 9 -29.39 4.24 -14.51
C ALA A 9 -28.96 4.05 -13.05
N ASP A 10 -29.82 3.45 -12.22
CA ASP A 10 -29.51 3.16 -10.82
C ASP A 10 -28.34 2.17 -10.71
N SER A 11 -28.32 1.13 -11.55
CA SER A 11 -27.23 0.15 -11.57
C SER A 11 -25.90 0.77 -11.99
N ALA A 12 -25.91 1.67 -12.97
CA ALA A 12 -24.72 2.38 -13.43
C ALA A 12 -24.17 3.30 -12.33
N THR A 13 -25.06 4.03 -11.65
CA THR A 13 -24.71 4.92 -10.53
C THR A 13 -24.08 4.14 -9.38
N LYS A 14 -24.65 2.99 -9.03
CA LYS A 14 -24.09 2.10 -7.99
C LYS A 14 -22.71 1.58 -8.36
N LYS A 15 -22.53 1.09 -9.59
CA LYS A 15 -21.23 0.61 -10.08
C LYS A 15 -20.18 1.71 -10.08
N ALA A 16 -20.53 2.92 -10.51
CA ALA A 16 -19.61 4.06 -10.46
C ALA A 16 -19.19 4.37 -9.02
N ALA A 17 -20.14 4.46 -8.08
CA ALA A 17 -19.86 4.70 -6.67
C ALA A 17 -19.03 3.58 -6.02
N GLU A 18 -19.23 2.31 -6.41
CA GLU A 18 -18.40 1.19 -5.99
C GLU A 18 -16.98 1.29 -6.54
N ASN A 19 -16.81 1.64 -7.81
CA ASN A 19 -15.50 1.81 -8.43
C ASN A 19 -14.70 2.93 -7.75
N PHE A 20 -15.30 4.09 -7.52
CA PHE A 20 -14.65 5.19 -6.80
C PHE A 20 -14.22 4.80 -5.38
N ARG A 21 -15.05 4.02 -4.67
CA ARG A 21 -14.68 3.51 -3.34
C ARG A 21 -13.47 2.59 -3.41
N LYS A 22 -13.46 1.64 -4.35
CA LYS A 22 -12.33 0.71 -4.55
C LYS A 22 -11.04 1.44 -4.92
N ILE A 23 -11.11 2.43 -5.80
CA ILE A 23 -9.94 3.24 -6.19
C ILE A 23 -9.38 3.95 -4.97
N ARG A 24 -10.23 4.63 -4.19
CA ARG A 24 -9.81 5.34 -2.99
C ARG A 24 -9.20 4.42 -1.93
N GLU A 25 -9.76 3.23 -1.74
CA GLU A 25 -9.18 2.21 -0.86
C GLU A 25 -7.80 1.76 -1.36
N ALA A 26 -7.65 1.54 -2.66
CA ALA A 26 -6.36 1.19 -3.26
C ALA A 26 -5.31 2.29 -3.05
N GLU A 27 -5.66 3.55 -3.32
CA GLU A 27 -4.79 4.73 -3.10
C GLU A 27 -4.27 4.78 -1.65
N LEU A 28 -5.17 4.59 -0.67
CA LEU A 28 -4.79 4.57 0.74
C LEU A 28 -3.84 3.43 1.10
N VAL A 29 -4.07 2.25 0.51
CA VAL A 29 -3.24 1.05 0.74
C VAL A 29 -1.86 1.20 0.14
N VAL A 30 -1.72 1.76 -1.06
CA VAL A 30 -0.41 1.90 -1.74
C VAL A 30 0.43 3.05 -1.19
N ARG A 31 -0.19 4.01 -0.50
CA ARG A 31 0.47 5.23 0.00
C ARG A 31 1.76 5.00 0.80
N PRO A 32 1.88 4.02 1.72
CA PRO A 32 3.12 3.75 2.44
C PRO A 32 4.27 3.23 1.56
N LEU A 33 3.92 2.65 0.42
CA LEU A 33 4.85 2.03 -0.51
C LEU A 33 5.46 3.07 -1.45
N ILE A 34 4.62 3.81 -2.18
CA ILE A 34 5.04 4.72 -3.26
C ILE A 34 4.61 6.18 -3.07
N GLY A 35 3.92 6.51 -1.98
CA GLY A 35 3.34 7.84 -1.77
C GLY A 35 1.98 8.02 -2.45
N ASP A 36 1.58 9.26 -2.67
CA ASP A 36 0.27 9.57 -3.25
C ASP A 36 0.23 9.19 -4.73
N VAL A 37 -0.73 8.34 -5.10
CA VAL A 37 -1.07 8.03 -6.50
C VAL A 37 -2.31 8.80 -6.85
N VAL A 38 -2.27 9.52 -7.96
CA VAL A 38 -3.40 10.30 -8.45
C VAL A 38 -3.68 9.89 -9.89
N ALA A 39 -4.97 9.80 -10.23
CA ALA A 39 -5.51 9.66 -11.59
C ALA A 39 -5.38 8.26 -12.22
N MET A 40 -6.01 7.26 -11.62
CA MET A 40 -6.22 5.95 -12.25
C MET A 40 -7.70 5.65 -12.44
N ASP A 41 -8.03 4.95 -13.53
CA ASP A 41 -9.41 4.59 -13.90
C ASP A 41 -9.93 3.34 -13.17
N SER A 42 -9.05 2.59 -12.49
CA SER A 42 -9.40 1.38 -11.74
C SER A 42 -8.49 1.13 -10.53
N ALA A 43 -9.01 0.43 -9.53
CA ALA A 43 -8.22 0.00 -8.37
C ALA A 43 -7.10 -0.97 -8.75
N GLU A 44 -7.32 -1.79 -9.79
CA GLU A 44 -6.34 -2.75 -10.29
C GLU A 44 -5.11 -2.03 -10.85
N ASP A 45 -5.32 -0.94 -11.58
CA ASP A 45 -4.23 -0.12 -12.13
C ASP A 45 -3.46 0.60 -11.03
N VAL A 46 -4.14 1.10 -9.99
CA VAL A 46 -3.48 1.68 -8.81
C VAL A 46 -2.51 0.67 -8.18
N TYR A 47 -2.97 -0.57 -7.96
CA TYR A 47 -2.11 -1.60 -7.37
C TYR A 47 -1.00 -2.06 -8.32
N ARG A 48 -1.30 -2.21 -9.61
CA ARG A 48 -0.32 -2.55 -10.64
C ARG A 48 0.83 -1.54 -10.64
N THR A 49 0.52 -0.25 -10.75
CA THR A 49 1.50 0.82 -10.77
C THR A 49 2.34 0.83 -9.49
N ALA A 50 1.72 0.58 -8.33
CA ALA A 50 2.46 0.50 -7.07
C ALA A 50 3.47 -0.65 -7.04
N LEU A 51 3.10 -1.82 -7.56
CA LEU A 51 3.99 -2.97 -7.64
C LEU A 51 5.13 -2.74 -8.64
N GLU A 52 4.82 -2.21 -9.83
CA GLU A 52 5.80 -1.90 -10.87
C GLU A 52 6.82 -0.85 -10.38
N GLN A 53 6.37 0.25 -9.76
CA GLN A 53 7.26 1.27 -9.20
C GLN A 53 8.12 0.76 -8.04
N SER A 54 7.64 -0.26 -7.33
CA SER A 54 8.41 -0.93 -6.27
C SER A 54 9.39 -1.98 -6.80
N GLY A 55 9.45 -2.18 -8.12
CA GLY A 55 10.32 -3.16 -8.77
C GLY A 55 9.83 -4.61 -8.62
N VAL A 56 8.55 -4.83 -8.30
CA VAL A 56 7.97 -6.18 -8.19
C VAL A 56 7.50 -6.64 -9.57
N ASP A 57 8.02 -7.78 -10.04
CA ASP A 57 7.53 -8.41 -11.25
C ASP A 57 6.13 -9.01 -11.03
N ILE A 58 5.20 -8.63 -11.90
CA ILE A 58 3.78 -9.02 -11.87
C ILE A 58 3.37 -9.76 -13.15
N SER A 59 4.33 -10.16 -13.99
CA SER A 59 4.06 -10.94 -15.19
C SER A 59 3.30 -12.24 -14.86
N GLY A 60 2.15 -12.44 -15.53
CA GLY A 60 1.29 -13.62 -15.33
C GLY A 60 0.48 -13.61 -14.03
N VAL A 61 0.55 -12.56 -13.22
CA VAL A 61 -0.21 -12.44 -11.98
C VAL A 61 -1.61 -11.86 -12.27
N HIS A 62 -2.64 -12.51 -11.74
CA HIS A 62 -4.01 -12.00 -11.86
C HIS A 62 -4.25 -10.80 -10.92
N PRO A 63 -4.96 -9.73 -11.36
CA PRO A 63 -5.15 -8.51 -10.56
C PRO A 63 -5.73 -8.71 -9.16
N SER A 64 -6.50 -9.79 -8.94
CA SER A 64 -7.02 -10.15 -7.62
C SER A 64 -5.92 -10.39 -6.56
N ALA A 65 -4.69 -10.70 -6.98
CA ALA A 65 -3.56 -10.92 -6.08
C ALA A 65 -2.80 -9.63 -5.73
N TYR A 66 -2.93 -8.57 -6.53
CA TYR A 66 -2.16 -7.34 -6.34
C TYR A 66 -2.33 -6.71 -4.95
N PRO A 67 -3.54 -6.64 -4.34
CA PRO A 67 -3.70 -6.07 -3.01
C PRO A 67 -2.89 -6.82 -1.94
N ALA A 68 -2.79 -8.15 -2.04
CA ALA A 68 -2.02 -8.96 -1.12
C ALA A 68 -0.52 -8.77 -1.33
N MET A 69 -0.08 -8.70 -2.59
CA MET A 69 1.32 -8.44 -2.93
C MET A 69 1.79 -7.07 -2.47
N VAL A 70 0.95 -6.03 -2.59
CA VAL A 70 1.26 -4.68 -2.09
C VAL A 70 1.43 -4.71 -0.56
N LYS A 71 0.54 -5.37 0.17
CA LYS A 71 0.67 -5.53 1.63
C LYS A 71 1.98 -6.23 2.00
N MET A 72 2.36 -7.26 1.25
CA MET A 72 3.63 -7.97 1.45
C MET A 72 4.83 -7.06 1.16
N ALA A 73 4.80 -6.28 0.08
CA ALA A 73 5.87 -5.34 -0.24
C ALA A 73 6.03 -4.25 0.84
N ILE A 74 4.93 -3.72 1.37
CA ILE A 74 4.94 -2.78 2.50
C ILE A 74 5.60 -3.42 3.73
N SER A 75 5.18 -4.63 4.10
CA SER A 75 5.74 -5.33 5.26
C SER A 75 7.25 -5.58 5.11
N GLN A 76 7.71 -5.97 3.91
CA GLN A 76 9.15 -6.13 3.63
C GLN A 76 9.93 -4.82 3.79
N LYS A 77 9.38 -3.71 3.28
CA LYS A 77 9.98 -2.38 3.42
C LYS A 77 10.06 -1.92 4.89
N GLU A 78 9.06 -2.27 5.71
CA GLU A 78 9.06 -1.96 7.14
C GLU A 78 10.05 -2.83 7.93
N ASN A 79 10.16 -4.11 7.60
CA ASN A 79 11.09 -5.05 8.25
C ASN A 79 12.56 -4.82 7.86
N SER A 80 12.81 -4.20 6.70
CA SER A 80 14.16 -3.85 6.25
C SER A 80 14.73 -2.61 6.96
N ARG A 81 14.01 -2.01 7.91
CA ARG A 81 14.55 -0.90 8.71
C ARG A 81 15.77 -1.41 9.48
N PRO A 82 16.90 -0.67 9.45
CA PRO A 82 18.12 -1.12 10.12
C PRO A 82 17.82 -1.36 11.59
N VAL A 83 18.02 -2.61 12.02
CA VAL A 83 18.05 -2.94 13.44
C VAL A 83 19.25 -2.18 14.00
N ILE A 84 18.97 -1.10 14.73
CA ILE A 84 20.01 -0.41 15.49
C ILE A 84 20.51 -1.42 16.52
N ALA A 85 21.67 -2.00 16.26
CA ALA A 85 22.33 -2.84 17.25
C ALA A 85 22.68 -1.95 18.44
N GLN A 86 21.96 -2.11 19.55
CA GLN A 86 22.39 -1.56 20.83
C GLN A 86 23.53 -2.43 21.34
N ASP A 87 24.76 -2.04 21.06
CA ASP A 87 25.92 -2.69 21.64
C ASP A 87 25.96 -2.38 23.15
N SER A 88 25.77 -3.38 24.00
CA SER A 88 25.84 -3.17 25.46
C SER A 88 27.23 -2.68 25.93
N ALA A 89 28.24 -2.71 25.04
CA ALA A 89 29.58 -2.19 25.29
C ALA A 89 29.59 -0.66 25.48
N SER A 90 28.79 0.10 24.72
CA SER A 90 28.77 1.56 24.80
C SER A 90 28.18 2.07 26.13
N VAL A 91 27.23 1.33 26.71
CA VAL A 91 26.70 1.61 28.06
C VAL A 91 27.74 1.31 29.15
N SER A 92 28.48 0.20 29.02
CA SER A 92 29.55 -0.17 29.96
C SER A 92 30.70 0.85 29.99
N GLU A 93 31.03 1.45 28.86
CA GLU A 93 32.18 2.35 28.74
C GLU A 93 31.85 3.75 29.28
N PHE A 94 30.60 4.18 29.12
CA PHE A 94 30.08 5.41 29.75
C PHE A 94 30.04 5.30 31.28
N GLU A 95 29.54 4.20 31.85
CA GLU A 95 29.54 3.98 33.30
C GLU A 95 30.97 3.92 33.89
N LYS A 96 31.92 3.34 33.15
CA LYS A 96 33.34 3.31 33.54
C LYS A 96 34.00 4.68 33.47
N ALA A 97 33.65 5.50 32.47
CA ALA A 97 34.18 6.85 32.30
C ALA A 97 33.57 7.85 33.30
N TYR A 98 32.33 7.61 33.74
CA TYR A 98 31.59 8.50 34.65
C TYR A 98 30.94 7.73 35.81
N PRO A 99 31.73 7.19 36.75
CA PRO A 99 31.24 6.33 37.84
C PRO A 99 30.43 7.05 38.93
N THR A 100 30.27 8.38 38.85
CA THR A 100 29.54 9.19 39.84
C THR A 100 28.44 10.07 39.22
N ALA A 101 28.05 9.79 37.98
CA ALA A 101 26.93 10.46 37.31
C ALA A 101 25.58 9.90 37.77
#